data_AF-A0A2U0RWM4-F1
#
_entry.id   AF-A0A2U0RWM4-F1
#
_cell.length_a   1.000
_cell.length_b   1.000
_cell.length_c   1.000
_cell.angle_alpha   90.00
_cell.angle_beta   90.00
_cell.angle_gamma   90.00
#
_symmetry.space_group_name_H-M   'P 1'
#
loop_
_entity.id
_entity.type
_entity.pdbx_description
1 polymer ?
#
loop_
_entity_poly.entity_id
_entity_poly.type
_entity_poly.pdbx_seq_one_letter_code
_entity_poly.pdbx_strand_id
1 'polypeptide(L)'
;MFDDIPVDVGVIYEGERIRKGNMQIELGGPKQPAKFEIVRGKKMDEVEDGKINIIGPDLKDLPEGGNAPFGILIEVAGEKFEEDLEGVTERRLHEYLNYIEGIMHLNQRYDIWIRVSKKSFEKGLNSFTYVGKVLMKLFKSELPFIEKIQITFVTDAAKVQELLDEAMEVYNHRDAKARGMKDSEVDTFYGCTLCQSFAPTHMCVITP
;
A
#
# COMPACT_ATOMS: atom_id res chain seq x y z
N MET A 1 6.35 -19.86 -3.18
CA MET A 1 5.55 -18.97 -2.28
C MET A 1 4.47 -18.22 -3.07
N PHE A 2 4.75 -17.84 -4.32
CA PHE A 2 3.84 -17.07 -5.18
C PHE A 2 3.47 -17.83 -6.46
N ASP A 3 3.42 -19.16 -6.40
CA ASP A 3 3.25 -20.03 -7.56
C ASP A 3 1.87 -19.85 -8.25
N ASP A 4 0.91 -19.22 -7.55
CA ASP A 4 -0.41 -18.84 -8.05
C ASP A 4 -0.51 -17.38 -8.56
N ILE A 5 0.63 -16.68 -8.67
CA ILE A 5 0.72 -15.30 -9.15
C ILE A 5 1.28 -15.30 -10.58
N PRO A 6 0.66 -14.57 -11.52
CA PRO A 6 1.02 -14.62 -12.95
C PRO A 6 2.35 -13.94 -13.30
N VAL A 7 2.98 -13.29 -12.33
CA VAL A 7 4.22 -12.54 -12.47
C VAL A 7 5.14 -12.85 -11.32
N ASP A 8 6.42 -12.55 -11.48
CA ASP A 8 7.39 -12.77 -10.42
C ASP A 8 7.17 -11.77 -9.26
N VAL A 9 7.54 -12.19 -8.06
CA VAL A 9 7.50 -11.37 -6.85
C VAL A 9 8.85 -11.46 -6.15
N GLY A 10 9.48 -10.32 -5.91
CA GLY A 10 10.74 -10.24 -5.18
C GLY A 10 11.37 -8.85 -5.17
N VAL A 11 12.35 -8.66 -4.27
CA VAL A 11 13.07 -7.39 -4.05
C VAL A 11 13.74 -6.83 -5.30
N ILE A 12 14.05 -7.68 -6.29
CA ILE A 12 14.68 -7.26 -7.55
C ILE A 12 13.80 -6.29 -8.37
N TYR A 13 12.49 -6.30 -8.12
CA TYR A 13 11.52 -5.45 -8.83
C TYR A 13 11.30 -4.11 -8.14
N GLU A 14 11.82 -3.91 -6.91
CA GLU A 14 11.52 -2.73 -6.10
C GLU A 14 11.87 -1.40 -6.79
N GLY A 15 12.95 -1.40 -7.58
CA GLY A 15 13.41 -0.25 -8.33
C GLY A 15 12.75 -0.06 -9.70
N GLU A 16 11.77 -0.88 -10.09
CA GLU A 16 11.14 -0.81 -11.40
C GLU A 16 10.44 0.54 -11.63
N ARG A 17 10.63 1.10 -12.83
CA ARG A 17 10.02 2.38 -13.22
C ARG A 17 9.16 2.20 -14.47
N ILE A 18 7.86 2.41 -14.32
CA ILE A 18 6.88 2.28 -15.42
C ILE A 18 6.65 3.65 -16.04
N ARG A 19 7.21 3.87 -17.24
CA ARG A 19 6.98 5.08 -18.03
C ARG A 19 5.59 5.06 -18.68
N LYS A 20 5.04 6.23 -18.99
CA LYS A 20 3.69 6.39 -19.59
C LYS A 20 3.44 5.49 -20.80
N GLY A 21 4.42 5.31 -21.68
CA GLY A 21 4.27 4.46 -22.88
C GLY A 21 4.12 2.95 -22.58
N ASN A 22 4.61 2.50 -21.42
CA ASN A 22 4.63 1.09 -21.02
C ASN A 22 3.56 0.75 -19.97
N MET A 23 2.71 1.73 -19.63
CA MET A 23 1.72 1.63 -18.57
C MET A 23 0.40 1.08 -19.11
N GLN A 24 -0.14 0.06 -18.44
CA GLN A 24 -1.51 -0.43 -18.64
C GLN A 24 -2.51 0.55 -18.01
N ILE A 25 -2.30 0.92 -16.76
CA ILE A 25 -3.19 1.84 -16.04
C ILE A 25 -2.41 2.66 -15.01
N GLU A 26 -2.87 3.89 -14.78
CA GLU A 26 -2.45 4.76 -13.68
C GLU A 26 -3.53 4.77 -12.60
N LEU A 27 -3.21 4.36 -11.37
CA LEU A 27 -4.14 4.36 -10.24
C LEU A 27 -3.75 5.48 -9.27
N GLY A 28 -4.70 6.35 -8.94
CA GLY A 28 -4.41 7.58 -8.21
C GLY A 28 -3.51 8.52 -9.01
N GLY A 29 -2.42 8.98 -8.39
CA GLY A 29 -1.49 9.94 -8.98
C GLY A 29 -2.04 11.37 -9.08
N PRO A 30 -1.25 12.31 -9.65
CA PRO A 30 -1.56 13.74 -9.62
C PRO A 30 -2.84 14.16 -10.36
N LYS A 31 -3.39 13.31 -11.22
CA LYS A 31 -4.61 13.59 -12.00
C LYS A 31 -5.89 13.21 -11.27
N GLN A 32 -5.80 12.40 -10.22
CA GLN A 32 -6.95 11.95 -9.47
C GLN A 32 -7.11 12.81 -8.21
N PRO A 33 -8.29 13.42 -8.02
CA PRO A 33 -8.55 14.25 -6.84
C PRO A 33 -8.65 13.38 -5.58
N ALA A 34 -9.18 12.16 -5.69
CA ALA A 34 -9.39 11.23 -4.59
C ALA A 34 -8.54 9.98 -4.78
N LYS A 35 -7.68 9.70 -3.80
CA LYS A 35 -6.83 8.50 -3.73
C LYS A 35 -6.36 8.30 -2.29
N PHE A 36 -6.18 7.05 -1.86
CA PHE A 36 -5.61 6.76 -0.54
C PHE A 36 -5.05 5.35 -0.42
N GLU A 37 -4.17 5.14 0.55
CA GLU A 37 -3.87 3.84 1.13
C GLU A 37 -3.89 3.94 2.65
N ILE A 38 -4.54 3.00 3.34
CA ILE A 38 -4.63 3.03 4.80
C ILE A 38 -4.60 1.64 5.40
N VAL A 39 -3.87 1.48 6.50
CA VAL A 39 -3.96 0.32 7.39
C VAL A 39 -4.79 0.67 8.62
N ARG A 40 -5.72 -0.21 9.00
CA ARG A 40 -6.54 -0.10 10.21
C ARG A 40 -6.42 -1.35 11.07
N GLY A 41 -6.09 -1.16 12.34
CA GLY A 41 -6.22 -2.17 13.38
C GLY A 41 -7.68 -2.40 13.72
N LYS A 42 -8.09 -3.66 13.79
CA LYS A 42 -9.47 -4.09 14.06
C LYS A 42 -9.48 -5.21 15.09
N LYS A 43 -10.65 -5.48 15.66
CA LYS A 43 -10.80 -6.65 16.54
C LYS A 43 -10.78 -7.95 15.72
N MET A 44 -10.44 -9.04 16.39
CA MET A 44 -10.32 -10.36 15.75
C MET A 44 -11.61 -10.87 15.09
N ASP A 45 -12.78 -10.43 15.56
CA ASP A 45 -14.10 -10.77 15.02
C ASP A 45 -14.57 -9.84 13.89
N GLU A 46 -13.92 -8.70 13.70
CA GLU A 46 -14.22 -7.73 12.64
C GLU A 46 -13.45 -8.02 11.34
N VAL A 47 -12.42 -8.87 11.40
CA VAL A 47 -11.58 -9.24 10.25
C VAL A 47 -11.82 -10.67 9.81
N GLU A 48 -12.20 -10.83 8.54
CA GLU A 48 -12.28 -12.12 7.86
C GLU A 48 -10.93 -12.41 7.17
N ASP A 49 -10.15 -13.32 7.76
CA ASP A 49 -8.79 -13.57 7.30
C ASP A 49 -8.73 -14.07 5.85
N GLY A 50 -7.86 -13.45 5.05
CA GLY A 50 -7.66 -13.79 3.64
C GLY A 50 -8.70 -13.19 2.69
N LYS A 51 -9.65 -12.38 3.19
CA LYS A 51 -10.70 -11.78 2.36
C LYS A 51 -10.15 -10.64 1.50
N ILE A 52 -10.38 -10.74 0.20
CA ILE A 52 -10.11 -9.66 -0.76
C ILE A 52 -11.45 -9.17 -1.30
N ASN A 53 -11.69 -7.87 -1.19
CA ASN A 53 -12.87 -7.21 -1.72
C ASN A 53 -12.47 -6.18 -2.78
N ILE A 54 -13.33 -6.00 -3.79
CA ILE A 54 -13.13 -5.03 -4.87
C ILE A 54 -14.43 -4.24 -5.03
N ILE A 55 -14.37 -2.94 -4.79
CA ILE A 55 -15.51 -2.03 -4.92
C ILE A 55 -15.28 -1.13 -6.13
N GLY A 56 -16.04 -1.39 -7.20
CA GLY A 56 -15.87 -0.75 -8.50
C GLY A 56 -15.21 -1.70 -9.53
N PRO A 57 -14.77 -1.17 -10.68
CA PRO A 57 -14.11 -1.97 -11.72
C PRO A 57 -12.82 -2.65 -11.23
N ASP A 58 -12.63 -3.92 -11.55
CA ASP A 58 -11.36 -4.60 -11.32
C ASP A 58 -10.32 -4.17 -12.38
N LEU A 59 -9.06 -4.55 -12.20
CA LEU A 59 -7.94 -4.13 -13.04
C LEU A 59 -8.15 -4.46 -14.53
N LYS A 60 -8.75 -5.60 -14.86
CA LYS A 60 -9.10 -6.01 -16.23
C LYS A 60 -10.18 -5.16 -16.90
N ASP A 61 -11.01 -4.49 -16.10
CA ASP A 61 -12.15 -3.71 -16.56
C ASP A 61 -11.77 -2.23 -16.78
N LEU A 62 -10.54 -1.84 -16.39
CA LEU A 62 -10.01 -0.50 -16.57
C LEU A 62 -9.37 -0.34 -17.97
N PRO A 63 -9.60 0.81 -18.65
CA PRO A 63 -9.11 1.02 -20.00
C PRO A 63 -7.58 1.18 -20.04
N GLU A 64 -6.94 0.54 -21.02
CA GLU A 64 -5.50 0.69 -21.27
C GLU A 64 -5.10 2.15 -21.46
N GLY A 65 -3.99 2.55 -20.84
CA GLY A 65 -3.47 3.92 -20.85
C GLY A 65 -4.32 4.92 -20.06
N GLY A 66 -5.38 4.45 -19.40
CA GLY A 66 -6.29 5.25 -18.60
C GLY A 66 -5.70 5.70 -17.27
N ASN A 67 -6.56 6.35 -16.49
CA ASN A 67 -6.27 6.72 -15.11
C ASN A 67 -7.55 6.60 -14.28
N ALA A 68 -7.47 5.98 -13.11
CA ALA A 68 -8.62 5.70 -12.25
C ALA A 68 -8.39 6.20 -10.81
N PRO A 69 -9.45 6.67 -10.12
CA PRO A 69 -9.38 6.90 -8.67
C PRO A 69 -9.08 5.58 -7.98
N PHE A 70 -8.39 5.63 -6.85
CA PHE A 70 -7.93 4.40 -6.22
C PHE A 70 -7.76 4.50 -4.71
N GLY A 71 -8.33 3.53 -4.01
CA GLY A 71 -8.18 3.33 -2.57
C GLY A 71 -7.69 1.92 -2.26
N ILE A 72 -6.76 1.80 -1.30
CA ILE A 72 -6.42 0.53 -0.66
C ILE A 72 -6.75 0.65 0.83
N LEU A 73 -7.71 -0.14 1.30
CA LEU A 73 -7.99 -0.31 2.73
C LEU A 73 -7.50 -1.69 3.16
N ILE A 74 -6.58 -1.72 4.13
CA ILE A 74 -6.05 -2.94 4.72
C ILE A 74 -6.51 -2.98 6.17
N GLU A 75 -7.22 -4.02 6.55
CA GLU A 75 -7.67 -4.22 7.92
C GLU A 75 -6.93 -5.42 8.51
N VAL A 76 -6.31 -5.21 9.66
CA VAL A 76 -5.45 -6.20 10.33
C VAL A 76 -5.92 -6.42 11.76
N ALA A 77 -5.80 -7.66 12.23
CA ALA A 77 -6.04 -8.01 13.62
C ALA A 77 -4.99 -9.01 14.11
N GLY A 78 -4.62 -8.89 15.38
CA GLY A 78 -3.73 -9.80 16.09
C GLY A 78 -3.63 -9.36 17.55
N GLU A 79 -3.35 -10.30 18.46
CA GLU A 79 -3.34 -10.03 19.91
C GLU A 79 -2.33 -8.93 20.29
N LYS A 80 -1.24 -8.81 19.52
CA LYS A 80 -0.15 -7.85 19.73
C LYS A 80 -0.19 -6.66 18.77
N PHE A 81 -1.26 -6.52 17.98
CA PHE A 81 -1.38 -5.39 17.06
C PHE A 81 -1.96 -4.18 17.79
N GLU A 82 -1.21 -3.09 17.83
CA GLU A 82 -1.61 -1.83 18.45
C GLU A 82 -1.91 -0.77 17.39
N GLU A 83 -2.79 0.18 17.69
CA GLU A 83 -3.15 1.28 16.77
C GLU A 83 -1.92 2.11 16.35
N ASP A 84 -0.95 2.27 17.25
CA ASP A 84 0.29 2.98 16.96
C ASP A 84 1.16 2.30 15.89
N LEU A 85 0.95 1.00 15.65
CA LEU A 85 1.63 0.26 14.59
C LEU A 85 0.97 0.43 13.21
N GLU A 86 -0.20 1.05 13.13
CA GLU A 86 -0.90 1.23 11.85
C GLU A 86 -0.01 1.98 10.84
N GLY A 87 0.59 3.11 11.23
CA GLY A 87 1.45 3.91 10.33
C GLY A 87 2.73 3.20 9.91
N VAL A 88 3.34 2.42 10.82
CA VAL A 88 4.54 1.61 10.52
C VAL A 88 4.20 0.48 9.55
N THR A 89 3.05 -0.17 9.77
CA THR A 89 2.53 -1.24 8.91
C THR A 89 2.16 -0.69 7.54
N GLU A 90 1.47 0.45 7.49
CA GLU A 90 1.09 1.14 6.25
C GLU A 90 2.30 1.47 5.38
N ARG A 91 3.42 1.89 5.97
CA ARG A 91 4.64 2.20 5.21
C ARG A 91 5.19 0.99 4.45
N ARG A 92 4.98 -0.24 4.93
CA ARG A 92 5.43 -1.48 4.26
C ARG A 92 4.70 -1.75 2.95
N LEU A 93 3.50 -1.22 2.78
CA LEU A 93 2.73 -1.35 1.55
C LEU A 93 3.53 -0.85 0.34
N HIS A 94 4.34 0.19 0.52
CA HIS A 94 5.22 0.71 -0.52
C HIS A 94 6.19 -0.34 -1.05
N GLU A 95 6.93 -1.04 -0.18
CA GLU A 95 7.88 -2.07 -0.59
C GLU A 95 7.14 -3.25 -1.21
N TYR A 96 6.08 -3.73 -0.56
CA TYR A 96 5.37 -4.94 -0.97
C TYR A 96 4.68 -4.80 -2.32
N LEU A 97 4.15 -3.64 -2.65
CA LEU A 97 3.64 -3.37 -4.01
C LEU A 97 4.78 -3.35 -5.03
N ASN A 98 5.91 -2.72 -4.71
CA ASN A 98 7.05 -2.64 -5.62
C ASN A 98 7.82 -3.98 -5.76
N TYR A 99 7.57 -4.97 -4.90
CA TYR A 99 8.12 -6.31 -5.09
C TYR A 99 7.40 -7.09 -6.20
N ILE A 100 6.24 -6.65 -6.67
CA ILE A 100 5.48 -7.33 -7.73
C ILE A 100 5.97 -6.83 -9.08
N GLU A 101 6.46 -7.73 -9.96
CA GLU A 101 6.93 -7.36 -11.31
C GLU A 101 5.84 -6.57 -12.06
N GLY A 102 6.19 -5.37 -12.50
CA GLY A 102 5.32 -4.48 -13.26
C GLY A 102 4.28 -3.75 -12.43
N ILE A 103 4.44 -3.65 -11.11
CA ILE A 103 3.78 -2.64 -10.29
C ILE A 103 4.82 -1.61 -9.84
N MET A 104 4.48 -0.33 -9.99
CA MET A 104 5.26 0.78 -9.46
C MET A 104 4.37 1.57 -8.50
N HIS A 105 4.70 1.59 -7.22
CA HIS A 105 4.04 2.38 -6.19
C HIS A 105 4.95 3.52 -5.70
N LEU A 106 4.41 4.73 -5.62
CA LEU A 106 5.09 5.93 -5.14
C LEU A 106 4.26 6.66 -4.09
N ASN A 107 4.95 7.47 -3.27
CA ASN A 107 4.40 8.28 -2.19
C ASN A 107 3.77 7.43 -1.07
N GLN A 108 2.72 7.95 -0.42
CA GLN A 108 2.04 7.35 0.72
C GLN A 108 0.66 8.00 0.95
N ARG A 109 -0.18 7.40 1.80
CA ARG A 109 -1.45 7.97 2.30
C ARG A 109 -2.34 8.46 1.16
N TYR A 110 -2.82 9.71 1.21
CA TYR A 110 -3.68 10.33 0.20
C TYR A 110 -2.95 10.82 -1.05
N ASP A 111 -1.63 10.62 -1.13
CA ASP A 111 -0.79 11.06 -2.24
C ASP A 111 -0.20 9.93 -3.09
N ILE A 112 -0.70 8.70 -2.89
CA ILE A 112 -0.26 7.53 -3.63
C ILE A 112 -0.34 7.72 -5.15
N TRP A 113 0.62 7.11 -5.82
CA TRP A 113 0.68 7.05 -7.27
C TRP A 113 1.16 5.68 -7.72
N ILE A 114 0.25 4.91 -8.32
CA ILE A 114 0.52 3.54 -8.72
C ILE A 114 0.42 3.42 -10.24
N ARG A 115 1.29 2.62 -10.83
CA ARG A 115 1.18 2.18 -12.22
C ARG A 115 1.29 0.68 -12.32
N VAL A 116 0.55 0.11 -13.25
CA VAL A 116 0.69 -1.30 -13.67
C VAL A 116 1.24 -1.32 -15.11
N SER A 117 2.18 -2.21 -15.39
CA SER A 117 2.82 -2.33 -16.70
C SER A 117 1.97 -3.15 -17.68
N LYS A 118 2.03 -2.81 -18.98
CA LYS A 118 1.35 -3.59 -20.04
C LYS A 118 1.85 -5.04 -20.08
N LYS A 119 3.18 -5.21 -19.99
CA LYS A 119 3.85 -6.52 -19.99
C LYS A 119 3.33 -7.44 -18.87
N SER A 120 3.22 -6.93 -17.65
CA SER A 120 2.73 -7.73 -16.51
C SER A 120 1.24 -8.00 -16.61
N PHE A 121 0.46 -7.04 -17.12
CA PHE A 121 -0.96 -7.26 -17.40
C PHE A 121 -1.17 -8.37 -18.45
N GLU A 122 -0.41 -8.35 -19.55
CA GLU A 122 -0.41 -9.40 -20.60
C GLU A 122 0.01 -10.78 -20.08
N LYS A 123 0.94 -10.83 -19.11
CA LYS A 123 1.30 -12.08 -18.39
C LYS A 123 0.17 -12.63 -17.52
N GLY A 124 -0.82 -11.81 -17.19
CA GLY A 124 -2.01 -12.22 -16.42
C GLY A 124 -2.25 -11.42 -15.14
N LEU A 125 -1.42 -10.42 -14.80
CA LEU A 125 -1.65 -9.52 -13.65
C LEU A 125 -2.79 -8.53 -13.98
N ASN A 126 -4.00 -9.06 -14.08
CA ASN A 126 -5.18 -8.37 -14.57
C ASN A 126 -6.33 -8.33 -13.53
N SER A 127 -6.05 -8.65 -12.28
CA SER A 127 -7.00 -8.51 -11.17
C SER A 127 -6.28 -8.04 -9.91
N PHE A 128 -6.92 -7.16 -9.14
CA PHE A 128 -6.45 -6.77 -7.82
C PHE A 128 -6.40 -7.95 -6.84
N THR A 129 -7.09 -9.05 -7.13
CA THR A 129 -7.02 -10.29 -6.35
C THR A 129 -5.59 -10.83 -6.25
N TYR A 130 -4.82 -10.79 -7.34
CA TYR A 130 -3.42 -11.24 -7.31
C TYR A 130 -2.56 -10.32 -6.43
N VAL A 131 -2.79 -9.01 -6.53
CA VAL A 131 -2.09 -8.01 -5.71
C VAL A 131 -2.41 -8.24 -4.24
N GLY A 132 -3.68 -8.37 -3.88
CA GLY A 132 -4.12 -8.63 -2.51
C GLY A 132 -3.51 -9.91 -1.93
N LYS A 133 -3.47 -11.00 -2.69
CA LYS A 133 -2.83 -12.26 -2.27
C LYS A 133 -1.34 -12.07 -1.96
N VAL A 134 -0.62 -11.33 -2.79
CA VAL A 134 0.80 -11.05 -2.55
C VAL A 134 0.97 -10.22 -1.29
N LEU A 135 0.22 -9.12 -1.16
CA LEU A 135 0.26 -8.25 0.01
C LEU A 135 -0.01 -9.04 1.30
N MET A 136 -1.06 -9.85 1.35
CA MET A 136 -1.38 -10.66 2.53
C MET A 136 -0.26 -11.61 2.94
N LYS A 137 0.35 -12.30 1.96
CA LYS A 137 1.47 -13.21 2.21
C LYS A 137 2.69 -12.45 2.74
N LEU A 138 3.02 -11.28 2.16
CA LEU A 138 4.16 -10.46 2.59
C LEU A 138 3.92 -9.85 3.97
N PHE A 139 2.76 -9.25 4.22
CA PHE A 139 2.40 -8.69 5.53
C PHE A 139 2.52 -9.74 6.64
N LYS A 140 1.94 -10.94 6.45
CA LYS A 140 2.01 -12.01 7.46
C LYS A 140 3.41 -12.59 7.64
N SER A 141 4.21 -12.64 6.57
CA SER A 141 5.59 -13.15 6.62
C SER A 141 6.51 -12.21 7.39
N GLU A 142 6.43 -10.92 7.09
CA GLU A 142 7.35 -9.90 7.63
C GLU A 142 6.88 -9.35 8.98
N LEU A 143 5.56 -9.32 9.23
CA LEU A 143 4.94 -8.82 10.45
C LEU A 143 4.13 -9.95 11.12
N PRO A 144 4.79 -10.93 11.77
CA PRO A 144 4.14 -12.14 12.29
C PRO A 144 3.15 -11.90 13.43
N PHE A 145 3.05 -10.66 13.93
CA PHE A 145 2.02 -10.24 14.87
C PHE A 145 0.67 -9.92 14.20
N ILE A 146 0.59 -9.93 12.86
CA ILE A 146 -0.66 -9.88 12.10
C ILE A 146 -1.20 -11.30 11.96
N GLU A 147 -2.29 -11.61 12.66
CA GLU A 147 -2.92 -12.93 12.63
C GLU A 147 -4.00 -13.03 11.54
N LYS A 148 -4.81 -11.98 11.41
CA LYS A 148 -5.84 -11.84 10.37
C LYS A 148 -5.62 -10.60 9.54
N ILE A 149 -5.85 -10.72 8.24
CA ILE A 149 -5.78 -9.61 7.30
C ILE A 149 -6.89 -9.72 6.25
N GLN A 150 -7.55 -8.60 5.96
CA GLN A 150 -8.40 -8.44 4.79
C GLN A 150 -8.00 -7.17 4.03
N ILE A 151 -8.22 -7.17 2.72
CA ILE A 151 -7.87 -6.05 1.85
C ILE A 151 -9.07 -5.69 0.98
N THR A 152 -9.42 -4.41 0.97
CA THR A 152 -10.41 -3.85 0.06
C THR A 152 -9.74 -2.89 -0.92
N PHE A 153 -9.85 -3.19 -2.20
CA PHE A 153 -9.48 -2.30 -3.29
C PHE A 153 -10.70 -1.52 -3.76
N VAL A 154 -10.55 -0.23 -4.00
CA VAL A 154 -11.66 0.65 -4.35
C VAL A 154 -11.29 1.46 -5.59
N THR A 155 -12.10 1.34 -6.63
CA THR A 155 -11.96 2.06 -7.91
C THR A 155 -13.24 2.81 -8.29
N ASP A 156 -14.34 2.60 -7.56
CA ASP A 156 -15.53 3.43 -7.65
C ASP A 156 -15.23 4.84 -7.11
N ALA A 157 -15.42 5.86 -7.96
CA ALA A 157 -15.01 7.23 -7.63
C ALA A 157 -15.71 7.80 -6.38
N ALA A 158 -17.01 7.52 -6.21
CA ALA A 158 -17.77 8.00 -5.07
C ALA A 158 -17.29 7.33 -3.78
N LYS A 159 -17.08 6.01 -3.83
CA LYS A 159 -16.60 5.26 -2.67
C LYS A 159 -15.14 5.58 -2.31
N VAL A 160 -14.28 5.86 -3.29
CA VAL A 160 -12.92 6.35 -3.02
C VAL A 160 -12.96 7.67 -2.27
N GLN A 161 -13.82 8.61 -2.67
CA GLN A 161 -13.95 9.89 -1.98
C GLN A 161 -14.48 9.72 -0.54
N GLU A 162 -15.54 8.94 -0.35
CA GLU A 162 -16.12 8.67 0.96
C GLU A 162 -15.08 8.08 1.93
N LEU A 163 -14.35 7.05 1.51
CA LEU A 163 -13.33 6.41 2.34
C LEU A 163 -12.07 7.27 2.50
N LEU A 164 -11.77 8.14 1.54
CA LEU A 164 -10.70 9.13 1.70
C LEU A 164 -11.05 10.11 2.82
N ASP A 165 -12.30 10.59 2.89
CA ASP A 165 -12.72 11.50 3.95
C ASP A 165 -12.55 10.86 5.34
N GLU A 166 -12.93 9.59 5.49
CA GLU A 166 -12.67 8.80 6.72
C GLU A 166 -11.16 8.62 6.98
N ALA A 167 -10.37 8.30 5.95
CA ALA A 167 -8.93 8.14 6.08
C ALA A 167 -8.23 9.43 6.51
N MET A 168 -8.70 10.59 6.03
CA MET A 168 -8.19 11.90 6.42
C MET A 168 -8.36 12.18 7.90
N GLU A 169 -9.45 11.74 8.52
CA GLU A 169 -9.62 11.86 9.98
C GLU A 169 -8.54 11.08 10.74
N VAL A 170 -8.26 9.85 10.29
CA VAL A 170 -7.22 9.01 10.89
C VAL A 170 -5.82 9.60 10.70
N TYR A 171 -5.49 10.09 9.49
CA TYR A 171 -4.19 10.74 9.26
C TYR A 171 -4.04 11.98 10.13
N ASN A 172 -5.08 12.81 10.25
CA ASN A 172 -5.05 13.99 11.10
C ASN A 172 -4.85 13.65 12.58
N HIS A 173 -5.45 12.55 13.05
CA HIS A 173 -5.24 12.05 14.41
C HIS A 173 -3.79 11.61 14.63
N ARG A 174 -3.24 10.80 13.72
CA ARG A 174 -1.82 10.37 13.76
C ARG A 174 -0.87 11.57 13.75
N ASP A 175 -1.14 12.55 12.88
CA ASP A 175 -0.30 13.76 12.76
C ASP A 175 -0.44 14.69 13.98
N ALA A 176 -1.58 14.70 14.67
CA ALA A 176 -1.75 15.44 15.92
C ALA A 176 -0.84 14.90 17.04
N LYS A 177 -0.63 13.57 17.09
CA LYS A 177 0.29 12.94 18.06
C LYS A 177 1.75 13.35 17.80
N ALA A 178 2.15 13.43 16.54
CA ALA A 178 3.51 13.83 16.16
C ALA A 178 3.78 15.33 16.41
N ARG A 179 2.79 16.21 16.16
CA ARG A 179 2.96 17.68 16.27
C ARG A 179 3.41 18.21 17.64
N GLY A 180 3.22 17.42 18.71
CA GLY A 180 3.60 17.81 20.07
C GLY A 180 5.06 17.48 20.42
N MET A 181 5.77 16.73 19.59
CA MET A 181 7.11 16.24 19.89
C MET A 181 8.17 17.20 19.34
N LYS A 182 9.28 17.38 20.08
CA LYS A 182 10.41 18.23 19.68
C LYS A 182 11.73 17.53 19.90
N ASP A 183 12.72 17.84 19.07
CA ASP A 183 14.11 17.40 19.23
C ASP A 183 14.69 17.65 20.63
N SER A 184 14.36 18.80 21.25
CA SER A 184 14.86 19.16 22.58
C SER A 184 14.21 18.37 23.73
N GLU A 185 13.12 17.66 23.45
CA GLU A 185 12.31 16.94 24.44
C GLU A 185 12.54 15.42 24.38
N VAL A 186 13.45 14.96 23.51
CA VAL A 186 13.82 13.55 23.35
C VAL A 186 15.32 13.34 23.53
N ASP A 187 15.71 12.15 23.96
CA ASP A 187 17.11 11.74 24.12
C ASP A 187 17.60 10.79 23.00
N THR A 188 16.69 10.40 22.11
CA THR A 188 16.91 9.33 21.12
C THR A 188 16.35 9.74 19.77
N PHE A 189 17.16 9.57 18.72
CA PHE A 189 16.73 9.62 17.31
C PHE A 189 16.83 8.24 16.67
N TYR A 190 16.09 8.03 15.58
CA TYR A 190 16.02 6.74 14.92
C TYR A 190 16.71 6.78 13.56
N GLY A 191 17.63 5.84 13.32
CA GLY A 191 18.17 5.59 11.99
C GLY A 191 17.22 4.71 11.17
N CYS A 192 16.99 5.04 9.91
CA CYS A 192 16.21 4.21 8.99
C CYS A 192 17.03 3.87 7.74
N THR A 193 17.12 2.58 7.43
CA THR A 193 17.84 2.00 6.29
C THR A 193 16.92 1.30 5.29
N LEU A 194 15.61 1.48 5.42
CA LEU A 194 14.59 0.81 4.60
C LEU A 194 14.88 0.96 3.09
N CYS A 195 15.28 2.15 2.65
CA CYS A 195 15.56 2.42 1.23
C CYS A 195 16.96 1.97 0.75
N GLN A 196 17.73 1.21 1.54
CA GLN A 196 19.06 0.74 1.11
C GLN A 196 19.02 -0.34 0.03
N SER A 197 17.86 -0.99 -0.17
CA SER A 197 17.59 -1.81 -1.34
C SER A 197 17.80 -1.05 -2.66
N PHE A 198 17.44 0.24 -2.69
CA PHE A 198 17.57 1.13 -3.83
C PHE A 198 18.86 1.98 -3.81
N ALA A 199 19.21 2.53 -2.65
CA ALA A 199 20.37 3.39 -2.45
C ALA A 199 21.26 2.82 -1.32
N PRO A 200 22.22 1.93 -1.63
CA PRO A 200 22.90 1.10 -0.62
C PRO A 200 23.59 1.85 0.52
N THR A 201 24.03 3.09 0.29
CA THR A 201 24.72 3.92 1.29
C THR A 201 23.82 4.97 1.94
N HIS A 202 22.52 4.99 1.64
CA HIS A 202 21.58 5.95 2.19
C HIS A 202 21.14 5.56 3.61
N MET A 203 20.96 6.56 4.48
CA MET A 203 20.36 6.40 5.80
C MET A 203 19.62 7.68 6.15
N CYS A 204 18.37 7.56 6.58
CA CYS A 204 17.64 8.66 7.19
C CYS A 204 17.94 8.71 8.69
N VAL A 205 18.04 9.92 9.23
CA VAL A 205 17.94 10.18 10.67
C VAL A 205 16.56 10.79 10.90
N ILE A 206 15.72 10.08 11.64
CA ILE A 206 14.36 10.48 11.97
C ILE A 206 14.37 11.10 13.37
N THR A 207 14.13 12.40 13.41
CA THR A 207 13.82 13.16 14.63
C THR A 207 12.30 13.38 14.68
N PRO A 208 11.75 13.74 15.85
CA PRO A 208 10.32 14.07 15.96
C PRO A 208 9.89 15.24 15.04
#